data_AF-A0A9X3CYF1-F1
#
_entry.id   AF-A0A9X3CYF1-F1
#
_cell.length_a   1.000
_cell.length_b   1.000
_cell.length_c   1.000
_cell.angle_alpha   90.00
_cell.angle_beta   90.00
_cell.angle_gamma   90.00
#
_symmetry.space_group_name_H-M   'P 1'
#
loop_
_entity.id
_entity.type
_entity.pdbx_description
1 polymer ?
#
loop_
_entity_poly.entity_id
_entity_poly.type
_entity_poly.pdbx_seq_one_letter_code
_entity_poly.pdbx_strand_id
1 'polypeptide(L)'
;MKLSRKNVQIKEDLITRDWLAIDRTRMANERTFLAYLRTFIVVLSSGVAIIRVEVLQEMYDLGIFLLVVAPVILLIGIARFLYVRRHIRKYFTVK
;
A
#
# COMPACT_ATOMS: atom_id res chain seq x y z
N MET A 1 6.57 14.79 -46.86
CA MET A 1 6.49 13.50 -46.14
C MET A 1 7.32 13.46 -44.82
N LYS A 2 7.37 14.56 -44.02
CA LYS A 2 8.10 14.62 -42.72
C LYS A 2 7.18 14.68 -41.49
N LEU A 3 5.87 14.87 -41.68
CA LEU A 3 4.89 15.00 -40.59
C LEU A 3 4.51 13.66 -39.94
N SER A 4 4.65 12.53 -40.64
CA SER A 4 4.25 11.22 -40.10
C SER A 4 5.20 10.67 -39.04
N ARG A 5 6.52 10.90 -39.17
CA ARG A 5 7.52 10.39 -38.19
C ARG A 5 7.46 11.14 -36.85
N LYS A 6 7.19 12.45 -36.88
CA LYS A 6 7.11 13.29 -35.67
C LYS A 6 5.96 12.86 -34.75
N ASN A 7 4.82 12.45 -35.33
CA ASN A 7 3.67 11.96 -34.56
C ASN A 7 3.91 10.58 -33.93
N VAL A 8 4.64 9.68 -34.60
CA VAL A 8 4.99 8.36 -34.03
C VAL A 8 5.94 8.53 -32.85
N GLN A 9 6.97 9.39 -32.99
CA GLN A 9 7.93 9.63 -31.93
C GLN A 9 7.33 10.37 -30.70
N ILE A 10 6.45 11.34 -30.93
CA ILE A 10 5.69 11.98 -29.84
C ILE A 10 4.81 10.94 -29.10
N LYS A 11 4.21 9.99 -29.82
CA LYS A 11 3.38 8.94 -29.22
C LYS A 11 4.21 7.96 -28.39
N GLU A 12 5.39 7.55 -28.87
CA GLU A 12 6.31 6.68 -28.12
C GLU A 12 6.92 7.36 -26.88
N ASP A 13 7.29 8.65 -26.99
CA ASP A 13 7.78 9.45 -25.85
C ASP A 13 6.71 9.68 -24.78
N LEU A 14 5.44 9.81 -25.19
CA LEU A 14 4.29 9.86 -24.27
C LEU A 14 4.09 8.49 -23.58
N ILE A 15 4.08 7.38 -24.34
CA ILE A 15 3.90 6.02 -23.81
C ILE A 15 5.01 5.65 -22.80
N THR A 16 6.26 6.01 -23.07
CA THR A 16 7.40 5.72 -22.18
C THR A 16 7.40 6.58 -20.91
N ARG A 17 7.06 7.87 -21.00
CA ARG A 17 6.87 8.74 -19.82
C ARG A 17 5.70 8.29 -18.95
N ASP A 18 4.59 7.89 -19.57
CA ASP A 18 3.40 7.42 -18.86
C ASP A 18 3.68 6.12 -18.12
N TRP A 19 4.46 5.21 -18.70
CA TRP A 19 4.89 3.98 -18.03
C TRP A 19 5.74 4.27 -16.78
N LEU A 20 6.71 5.18 -16.88
CA LEU A 20 7.55 5.59 -15.75
C LEU A 20 6.74 6.34 -14.67
N ALA A 21 5.71 7.11 -15.06
CA ALA A 21 4.80 7.75 -14.12
C ALA A 21 3.94 6.73 -13.36
N ILE A 22 3.43 5.71 -14.05
CA ILE A 22 2.65 4.62 -13.44
C ILE A 22 3.51 3.81 -12.47
N ASP A 23 4.74 3.46 -12.84
CA ASP A 23 5.61 2.69 -11.94
C ASP A 23 5.97 3.47 -10.66
N ARG A 24 6.21 4.78 -10.76
CA ARG A 24 6.38 5.66 -9.58
C ARG A 24 5.14 5.69 -8.68
N THR A 25 3.93 5.72 -9.25
CA THR A 25 2.69 5.65 -8.44
C THR A 25 2.51 4.28 -7.79
N ARG A 26 2.91 3.20 -8.46
CA ARG A 26 2.86 1.84 -7.94
C ARG A 26 3.85 1.65 -6.78
N MET A 27 5.09 2.09 -6.95
CA MET A 27 6.12 2.06 -5.90
C MET A 27 5.69 2.90 -4.68
N ALA A 28 5.04 4.04 -4.89
CA ALA A 28 4.50 4.85 -3.80
C ALA A 28 3.38 4.10 -3.03
N ASN A 29 2.46 3.44 -3.74
CA ASN A 29 1.38 2.67 -3.12
C ASN A 29 1.90 1.45 -2.35
N GLU A 30 2.90 0.75 -2.89
CA GLU A 30 3.56 -0.37 -2.21
C GLU A 30 4.30 0.09 -0.95
N ARG A 31 4.98 1.25 -1.01
CA ARG A 31 5.58 1.88 0.18
C ARG A 31 4.55 2.18 1.25
N THR A 32 3.39 2.73 0.87
CA THR A 32 2.30 3.00 1.82
C THR A 32 1.76 1.71 2.43
N PHE A 33 1.60 0.65 1.64
CA PHE A 33 1.20 -0.67 2.13
C PHE A 33 2.22 -1.27 3.11
N LEU A 34 3.51 -1.22 2.78
CA LEU A 34 4.58 -1.68 3.67
C LEU A 34 4.66 -0.86 4.96
N ALA A 35 4.32 0.44 4.93
CA ALA A 35 4.20 1.25 6.13
C ALA A 35 3.04 0.79 7.03
N TYR A 36 1.87 0.47 6.46
CA TYR A 36 0.76 -0.14 7.21
C TYR A 36 1.16 -1.50 7.81
N LEU A 37 1.85 -2.34 7.04
CA LEU A 37 2.35 -3.63 7.50
C LEU A 37 3.33 -3.46 8.66
N ARG A 38 4.25 -2.48 8.58
CA ARG A 38 5.18 -2.16 9.66
C ARG A 38 4.43 -1.77 10.93
N THR A 39 3.47 -0.85 10.83
CA THR A 39 2.69 -0.43 12.00
C THR A 39 1.91 -1.60 12.60
N PHE A 40 1.36 -2.48 11.76
CA PHE A 40 0.69 -3.70 12.22
C PHE A 40 1.61 -4.60 13.03
N ILE A 41 2.81 -4.92 12.49
CA ILE A 41 3.76 -5.81 13.17
C ILE A 41 4.19 -5.24 14.51
N VAL A 42 4.50 -3.94 14.57
CA VAL A 42 4.91 -3.27 15.80
C VAL A 42 3.80 -3.34 16.85
N VAL A 43 2.58 -2.92 16.49
CA VAL A 43 1.42 -2.94 17.40
C VAL A 43 1.10 -4.36 17.87
N LEU A 44 1.13 -5.33 16.97
CA LEU A 44 0.89 -6.75 17.30
C LEU A 44 1.96 -7.27 18.26
N SER A 45 3.25 -7.02 17.97
CA SER A 45 4.36 -7.45 18.82
C SER A 45 4.30 -6.82 20.20
N SER A 46 3.93 -5.54 20.29
CA SER A 46 3.75 -4.83 21.56
C SER A 46 2.59 -5.42 22.36
N GLY A 47 1.45 -5.72 21.74
CA GLY A 47 0.32 -6.37 22.41
C GLY A 47 0.68 -7.76 22.94
N VAL A 48 1.39 -8.57 22.15
CA VAL A 48 1.87 -9.89 22.58
C VAL A 48 2.90 -9.78 23.71
N ALA A 49 3.81 -8.81 23.63
CA ALA A 49 4.81 -8.56 24.67
C ALA A 49 4.14 -8.18 26.01
N ILE A 50 3.16 -7.28 25.98
CA ILE A 50 2.42 -6.85 27.19
C ILE A 50 1.73 -8.05 27.85
N ILE A 51 1.09 -8.93 27.06
CA ILE A 51 0.39 -10.11 27.59
C ILE A 51 1.35 -11.15 28.18
N ARG A 52 2.57 -11.26 27.63
CA ARG A 52 3.56 -12.28 28.05
C ARG A 52 4.43 -11.85 29.22
N VAL A 53 4.56 -10.55 29.46
CA VAL A 53 5.41 -10.02 30.53
C VAL A 53 4.60 -9.96 31.84
N GLU A 54 5.00 -10.75 32.83
CA GLU A 54 4.30 -10.85 34.13
C GLU A 54 4.23 -9.52 34.88
N VAL A 55 5.23 -8.64 34.69
CA VAL A 55 5.27 -7.29 35.28
C VAL A 55 4.15 -6.37 34.75
N LEU A 56 3.57 -6.69 33.58
CA LEU A 56 2.55 -5.90 32.90
C LEU A 56 1.14 -6.50 33.03
N GLN A 57 0.92 -7.43 33.97
CA GLN A 57 -0.39 -8.08 34.16
C GLN A 57 -1.54 -7.10 34.46
N GLU A 58 -1.26 -5.99 35.15
CA GLU A 58 -2.26 -4.94 35.37
C GLU A 58 -2.72 -4.27 34.06
N MET A 59 -1.92 -4.37 32.99
CA MET A 59 -2.19 -3.82 31.66
C MET A 59 -2.70 -4.87 30.66
N TYR A 60 -3.21 -6.01 31.14
CA TYR A 60 -3.70 -7.09 30.27
C TYR A 60 -4.79 -6.62 29.29
N ASP A 61 -5.70 -5.74 29.75
CA ASP A 61 -6.75 -5.14 28.92
C ASP A 61 -6.19 -4.33 27.74
N LEU A 62 -5.09 -3.62 27.96
CA LEU A 62 -4.39 -2.87 26.90
C LEU A 62 -3.74 -3.83 25.88
N GLY A 63 -3.20 -4.94 26.36
CA GLY A 63 -2.64 -5.99 25.50
C GLY A 63 -3.69 -6.57 24.55
N ILE A 64 -4.89 -6.89 25.07
CA ILE A 64 -6.03 -7.34 24.26
C ILE A 64 -6.48 -6.26 23.28
N PHE A 65 -6.60 -5.02 23.74
CA PHE A 65 -6.99 -3.90 22.88
C PHE A 65 -6.03 -3.74 21.69
N LEU A 66 -4.71 -3.78 21.93
CA LEU A 66 -3.70 -3.76 20.86
C LEU A 66 -3.83 -4.94 19.90
N LEU A 67 -4.12 -6.14 20.42
CA LEU A 67 -4.31 -7.35 19.63
C LEU A 67 -5.53 -7.26 18.71
N VAL A 68 -6.60 -6.58 19.14
CA VAL A 68 -7.81 -6.35 18.34
C VAL A 68 -7.60 -5.21 17.33
N VAL A 69 -6.89 -4.15 17.70
CA VAL A 69 -6.64 -3.00 16.81
C VAL A 69 -5.64 -3.36 15.70
N ALA A 70 -4.66 -4.21 15.97
CA ALA A 70 -3.67 -4.65 14.98
C ALA A 70 -4.31 -5.17 13.67
N PRO A 71 -5.20 -6.18 13.66
CA PRO A 71 -5.84 -6.66 12.44
C PRO A 71 -6.72 -5.60 11.77
N VAL A 72 -7.31 -4.65 12.52
CA VAL A 72 -8.06 -3.53 11.93
C VAL A 72 -7.13 -2.63 11.09
N ILE A 73 -5.95 -2.29 11.62
CA ILE A 73 -4.94 -1.51 10.87
C ILE A 73 -4.51 -2.26 9.60
N LEU A 74 -4.31 -3.58 9.71
CA LEU A 74 -3.92 -4.42 8.58
C LEU A 74 -5.03 -4.47 7.51
N LEU A 75 -6.28 -4.64 7.90
CA LEU A 75 -7.44 -4.65 6.99
C LEU A 75 -7.58 -3.33 6.25
N ILE A 76 -7.41 -2.19 6.93
CA ILE A 76 -7.41 -0.87 6.30
C ILE A 76 -6.28 -0.75 5.27
N GLY A 77 -5.07 -1.20 5.61
CA GLY A 77 -3.91 -1.21 4.71
C GLY A 77 -4.14 -2.06 3.46
N ILE A 78 -4.67 -3.26 3.62
CA ILE A 78 -5.02 -4.17 2.52
C ILE A 78 -6.13 -3.59 1.65
N ALA A 79 -7.21 -3.09 2.25
CA ALA A 79 -8.33 -2.49 1.53
C ALA A 79 -7.87 -1.30 0.67
N ARG A 80 -7.02 -0.43 1.23
CA ARG A 80 -6.44 0.71 0.50
C ARG A 80 -5.52 0.25 -0.64
N PHE A 81 -4.66 -0.73 -0.41
CA PHE A 81 -3.79 -1.29 -1.43
C PHE A 81 -4.58 -1.90 -2.60
N LEU A 82 -5.62 -2.69 -2.28
CA LEU A 82 -6.49 -3.31 -3.27
C LEU A 82 -7.34 -2.28 -4.03
N TYR A 83 -7.85 -1.24 -3.35
CA TYR A 83 -8.60 -0.16 -3.98
C TYR A 83 -7.76 0.53 -5.07
N VAL A 84 -6.54 0.94 -4.73
CA VAL A 84 -5.61 1.59 -5.68
C VAL A 84 -5.25 0.64 -6.82
N ARG A 85 -4.95 -0.63 -6.51
CA ARG A 85 -4.61 -1.64 -7.52
C ARG A 85 -5.79 -1.98 -8.45
N ARG A 86 -7.04 -1.91 -7.97
CA ARG A 86 -8.23 -2.10 -8.80
C ARG A 86 -8.55 -0.87 -9.66
N HIS A 87 -8.33 0.33 -9.16
CA HIS A 87 -8.62 1.55 -9.92
C HIS A 87 -7.76 1.68 -11.18
N ILE A 88 -6.49 1.28 -11.13
CA ILE A 88 -5.59 1.33 -12.28
C ILE A 88 -6.02 0.37 -13.40
N ARG A 89 -6.61 -0.79 -13.08
CA ARG A 89 -7.07 -1.75 -14.10
C ARG A 89 -8.29 -1.28 -14.88
N LYS A 90 -9.12 -0.38 -14.33
CA LYS A 90 -10.37 0.02 -14.99
C LYS A 90 -10.16 1.04 -16.12
N TYR A 91 -9.00 1.69 -16.19
CA TYR A 91 -8.69 2.72 -17.19
C TYR A 91 -7.85 2.23 -18.38
N PHE A 92 -7.30 1.01 -18.35
CA PHE A 92 -6.45 0.48 -19.43
C PHE A 92 -7.10 -0.61 -20.30
N THR A 93 -8.42 -0.83 -20.21
CA THR A 93 -9.16 -1.77 -21.09
C THR A 93 -10.24 -1.08 -21.93
N VAL A 94 -10.22 0.25 -22.04
CA VAL A 94 -11.10 0.97 -22.97
C VAL A 94 -10.34 2.06 -23.72
N LYS A 95 -9.42 1.66 -24.61
CA LYS A 95 -9.33 2.14 -26.02
C LYS A 95 -8.13 1.55 -26.73
#